data_AF-A0A932QKX5-F1
#
_entry.id   AF-A0A932QKX5-F1
#
_cell.length_a   1.000
_cell.length_b   1.000
_cell.length_c   1.000
_cell.angle_alpha   90.00
_cell.angle_beta   90.00
_cell.angle_gamma   90.00
#
_symmetry.space_group_name_H-M   'P 1'
#
loop_
_entity.id
_entity.type
_entity.pdbx_description
1 polymer ?
#
loop_
_entity_poly.entity_id
_entity_poly.type
_entity_poly.pdbx_seq_one_letter_code
_entity_poly.pdbx_strand_id
1 'polypeptide(L)'
;MNATINISLPKSMYADAQKSLGVRGYASISELIRDALRRLLYPQVTENGLTPEFEEAVLRSEAQPRKDDYVLKTDKEVEDYFLRLKLPKKRGKKR
;
A
#
# COMPACT_ATOMS: atom_id res chain seq x y z
N MET A 1 14.43 -5.71 -25.22
CA MET A 1 15.88 -5.53 -25.46
C MET A 1 16.57 -5.37 -24.12
N ASN A 2 17.71 -6.02 -23.92
CA ASN A 2 18.54 -5.81 -22.74
C ASN A 2 19.74 -4.93 -23.13
N ALA A 3 19.99 -3.89 -22.34
CA ALA A 3 21.14 -3.00 -22.50
C ALA A 3 22.05 -3.12 -21.28
N THR A 4 23.36 -3.25 -21.53
CA THR A 4 24.37 -3.24 -20.47
C THR A 4 24.80 -1.81 -20.22
N ILE A 5 24.68 -1.35 -18.98
CA ILE A 5 25.10 -0.01 -18.56
C ILE A 5 26.21 -0.18 -17.52
N ASN A 6 27.38 0.39 -17.81
CA ASN A 6 28.48 0.42 -16.87
C ASN A 6 28.33 1.64 -15.97
N ILE A 7 28.30 1.40 -14.65
CA ILE A 7 28.19 2.46 -13.64
C ILE A 7 29.30 2.31 -12.63
N SER A 8 29.77 3.44 -12.09
CA SER A 8 30.69 3.46 -10.96
C SER A 8 29.90 3.69 -9.67
N LEU A 9 30.20 2.92 -8.63
CA LEU A 9 29.57 3.04 -7.32
C LEU A 9 30.64 3.35 -6.26
N PRO A 10 30.32 4.19 -5.25
CA PRO A 10 31.15 4.31 -4.06
C PRO A 10 31.38 2.93 -3.40
N LYS A 11 32.59 2.69 -2.89
CA LYS A 11 32.95 1.40 -2.28
C LYS A 11 32.00 0.98 -1.15
N SER A 12 31.58 1.93 -0.31
CA SER A 12 30.62 1.69 0.77
C SER A 12 29.27 1.24 0.23
N MET A 13 28.75 1.96 -0.78
CA MET A 13 27.47 1.64 -1.42
C MET A 13 27.49 0.28 -2.11
N TYR A 14 28.61 -0.07 -2.76
CA TYR A 14 28.77 -1.40 -3.36
C TYR A 14 28.76 -2.51 -2.30
N ALA A 15 29.46 -2.31 -1.18
CA ALA A 15 29.46 -3.27 -0.07
C ALA A 15 28.05 -3.47 0.51
N ASP A 16 27.28 -2.39 0.66
CA ASP A 16 25.91 -2.46 1.18
C ASP A 16 24.94 -3.08 0.16
N ALA A 17 25.14 -2.85 -1.14
CA ALA A 17 24.41 -3.54 -2.19
C ALA A 17 24.67 -5.06 -2.17
N GLN A 18 25.92 -5.49 -1.95
CA GLN A 18 26.26 -6.92 -1.83
C GLN A 18 25.58 -7.58 -0.63
N LYS A 19 25.57 -6.93 0.54
CA LYS A 19 24.84 -7.43 1.71
C LYS A 19 23.34 -7.59 1.43
N SER A 20 22.79 -6.64 0.68
CA SER A 20 21.36 -6.62 0.33
C SER A 20 20.95 -7.76 -0.60
N LEU A 21 21.89 -8.36 -1.36
CA LEU A 21 21.61 -9.53 -2.19
C LEU A 21 21.11 -10.71 -1.35
N GLY A 22 21.82 -11.03 -0.27
CA GLY A 22 21.50 -12.17 0.59
C GLY A 22 20.22 -11.96 1.40
N VAL A 23 19.99 -10.74 1.89
CA VAL A 23 18.80 -10.41 2.71
C VAL A 23 17.53 -10.41 1.88
N ARG A 24 17.58 -9.93 0.64
CA ARG A 24 16.41 -9.79 -0.24
C ARG A 24 16.28 -10.90 -1.29
N GLY A 25 17.24 -11.82 -1.37
CA GLY A 25 17.20 -12.98 -2.26
C GLY A 25 17.43 -12.65 -3.74
N TYR A 26 18.18 -11.61 -4.08
CA TYR A 26 18.52 -11.31 -5.48
C TYR A 26 19.68 -12.18 -5.96
N ALA A 27 19.64 -12.63 -7.22
CA ALA A 27 20.71 -13.45 -7.80
C ALA A 27 21.92 -12.61 -8.24
N SER A 28 21.74 -11.31 -8.48
CA SER A 28 22.85 -10.41 -8.87
C SER A 28 22.61 -8.95 -8.49
N ILE A 29 23.69 -8.17 -8.42
CA ILE A 29 23.63 -6.70 -8.21
C ILE A 29 22.82 -6.03 -9.32
N SER A 30 22.94 -6.52 -10.56
CA SER A 30 22.18 -5.98 -11.69
C SER A 30 20.66 -6.15 -11.51
N GLU A 31 20.20 -7.21 -10.85
CA GLU A 31 18.77 -7.38 -10.52
C GLU A 31 18.34 -6.41 -9.43
N LEU A 32 19.12 -6.29 -8.36
CA LEU A 32 18.87 -5.32 -7.29
C LEU A 32 18.76 -3.89 -7.86
N ILE A 33 19.68 -3.49 -8.74
CA ILE A 33 19.67 -2.16 -9.36
C ILE A 33 18.48 -1.99 -10.31
N ARG A 34 18.15 -3.01 -11.10
CA ARG A 34 16.95 -2.97 -11.96
C ARG A 34 15.67 -2.82 -11.14
N ASP A 35 15.53 -3.54 -10.03
CA ASP A 35 14.38 -3.41 -9.15
C ASP A 35 14.34 -2.01 -8.53
N ALA A 36 15.42 -1.56 -7.90
CA ALA A 36 15.50 -0.23 -7.29
C ALA A 36 15.16 0.89 -8.28
N LEU A 37 15.71 0.84 -9.50
CA LEU A 37 15.41 1.80 -10.55
C LEU A 37 13.93 1.71 -10.98
N ARG A 38 13.36 0.51 -11.10
CA ARG A 38 11.94 0.33 -11.42
C ARG A 38 11.04 0.96 -10.36
N ARG A 39 11.35 0.78 -9.07
CA ARG A 39 10.58 1.41 -7.98
C ARG A 39 10.69 2.93 -7.98
N LEU A 40 11.82 3.46 -8.42
CA LEU A 40 12.05 4.90 -8.50
C LEU A 40 11.32 5.53 -9.70
N LEU A 41 11.39 4.89 -10.86
CA LEU A 41 10.84 5.41 -12.11
C LEU A 41 9.33 5.17 -12.25
N TYR A 42 8.83 4.07 -11.71
CA TYR A 42 7.43 3.70 -11.79
C TYR A 42 6.84 3.66 -10.38
N PRO A 43 5.81 4.49 -10.11
CA PRO A 43 5.06 4.40 -8.87
C PRO A 43 4.65 2.95 -8.62
N GLN A 44 4.86 2.46 -7.40
CA GLN A 44 4.35 1.16 -6.96
C GLN A 44 2.83 1.24 -6.99
N VAL A 45 2.24 0.81 -8.11
CA VAL A 45 0.81 0.63 -8.20
C VAL A 45 0.42 -0.60 -7.38
N THR A 46 -0.71 -0.52 -6.70
CA THR A 46 -1.30 -1.64 -5.97
C THR A 46 -1.79 -2.70 -6.95
N GLU A 47 -2.25 -3.86 -6.49
CA GLU A 47 -2.71 -4.95 -7.38
C GLU A 47 -3.77 -4.49 -8.40
N ASN A 48 -4.50 -3.43 -8.07
CA ASN A 48 -5.53 -2.81 -8.90
C ASN A 48 -5.01 -1.72 -9.86
N GLY A 49 -3.68 -1.52 -9.95
CA GLY A 49 -3.10 -0.51 -10.85
C GLY A 49 -3.21 0.93 -10.33
N LEU A 50 -3.56 1.12 -9.06
CA LEU A 50 -3.77 2.43 -8.43
C LEU A 50 -2.55 2.83 -7.60
N THR A 51 -2.26 4.11 -7.41
CA THR A 51 -1.31 4.48 -6.36
C THR A 51 -1.92 4.15 -4.99
N PRO A 52 -1.13 3.82 -3.96
CA PRO A 52 -1.65 3.48 -2.64
C PRO A 52 -2.58 4.56 -2.07
N GLU A 53 -2.26 5.83 -2.32
CA GLU A 53 -3.07 6.96 -1.87
C GLU A 53 -4.41 7.03 -2.59
N PHE A 54 -4.43 6.68 -3.88
CA PHE A 54 -5.65 6.66 -4.67
C PHE A 54 -6.54 5.48 -4.29
N GLU A 55 -5.97 4.29 -4.09
CA GLU A 55 -6.73 3.14 -3.60
C GLU A 55 -7.34 3.42 -2.23
N GLU A 56 -6.57 4.03 -1.32
CA GLU A 56 -7.09 4.42 -0.01
C GLU A 56 -8.22 5.45 -0.13
N ALA A 57 -8.11 6.41 -1.05
CA ALA A 57 -9.16 7.39 -1.32
C ALA A 57 -10.44 6.73 -1.86
N VAL A 58 -10.32 5.76 -2.77
CA VAL A 58 -11.45 4.99 -3.31
C VAL A 58 -12.12 4.15 -2.21
N LEU A 59 -11.34 3.41 -1.43
CA LEU A 59 -11.85 2.61 -0.30
C LEU A 59 -12.57 3.48 0.74
N ARG A 60 -12.02 4.66 1.06
CA ARG A 60 -12.67 5.62 1.95
C ARG A 60 -13.95 6.19 1.36
N SER A 61 -14.01 6.42 0.05
CA SER A 61 -15.20 6.92 -0.64
C SER A 61 -16.33 5.89 -0.64
N GLU A 62 -16.02 4.64 -0.97
CA GLU A 62 -16.98 3.52 -0.90
C GLU A 62 -17.46 3.24 0.52
N ALA A 63 -16.60 3.46 1.54
CA ALA A 63 -16.99 3.36 2.94
C ALA A 63 -17.87 4.52 3.45
N GLN A 64 -18.14 5.54 2.62
CA GLN A 64 -19.07 6.61 3.01
C GLN A 64 -20.52 6.11 2.91
N PRO A 65 -21.35 6.36 3.94
CA PRO A 65 -22.74 5.96 3.91
C PRO A 65 -23.49 6.75 2.82
N ARG A 66 -24.34 6.06 2.05
CA ARG A 66 -25.40 6.75 1.30
C ARG A 66 -26.39 7.33 2.31
N LYS A 67 -27.26 8.26 1.88
CA LYS A 67 -28.08 9.14 2.76
C LYS A 67 -28.79 8.45 3.94
N ASP A 68 -29.05 7.14 3.87
CA ASP A 68 -29.76 6.38 4.89
C ASP A 68 -28.98 5.19 5.49
N ASP A 69 -27.71 4.98 5.11
CA ASP A 69 -26.90 3.84 5.55
C ASP A 69 -26.28 4.04 6.94
N TYR A 70 -26.16 2.93 7.70
CA TYR A 70 -25.41 2.88 8.95
C TYR A 70 -24.00 2.35 8.68
N VAL A 71 -22.98 3.17 8.93
CA VAL A 71 -21.58 2.69 8.90
C VAL A 71 -21.18 2.21 10.28
N LEU A 72 -20.86 0.91 10.36
CA LEU A 72 -20.25 0.30 11.54
C LEU A 72 -18.74 0.53 11.45
N LYS A 73 -18.16 1.20 12.45
CA LYS A 73 -16.75 1.64 12.44
C LYS A 73 -15.86 0.87 13.40
N THR A 74 -16.45 0.22 14.39
CA THR A 74 -15.73 -0.51 15.45
C THR A 74 -16.18 -1.96 15.51
N ASP A 75 -15.28 -2.86 15.92
CA ASP A 75 -15.60 -4.29 16.08
C ASP A 75 -16.80 -4.52 16.99
N LYS A 76 -16.96 -3.66 18.00
CA LYS A 76 -18.12 -3.69 18.91
C LYS A 76 -19.43 -3.34 18.21
N GLU A 77 -19.43 -2.36 17.30
CA GLU A 77 -20.62 -2.00 16.52
C GLU A 77 -21.01 -3.11 15.54
N VAL A 78 -20.02 -3.83 15.00
CA VAL A 78 -20.23 -5.03 14.17
C VAL A 78 -20.87 -6.13 15.00
N GLU A 79 -20.30 -6.46 16.15
CA GLU A 79 -20.82 -7.50 17.05
C GLU A 79 -22.24 -7.18 17.54
N ASP A 80 -22.48 -5.94 17.99
CA ASP A 80 -23.80 -5.50 18.46
C ASP A 80 -24.85 -5.53 17.34
N TYR A 81 -24.46 -5.25 16.09
CA TYR A 81 -25.37 -5.34 14.94
C TYR A 81 -25.70 -6.80 14.59
N PHE A 82 -24.69 -7.65 14.41
CA PHE A 82 -24.90 -9.03 13.94
C PHE A 82 -25.44 -9.97 15.03
N LEU A 83 -25.03 -9.79 16.29
CA LEU A 83 -25.45 -10.69 17.38
C LEU A 83 -26.64 -10.17 18.19
N ARG A 84 -26.83 -8.85 18.23
CA ARG A 84 -27.85 -8.22 19.10
C ARG A 84 -28.87 -7.37 18.34
N LEU A 85 -28.73 -7.26 17.01
CA LEU A 85 -29.59 -6.44 16.14
C LEU A 85 -29.72 -4.99 16.63
N LYS A 86 -28.66 -4.46 17.27
CA LYS A 86 -28.62 -3.09 17.79
C LYS A 86 -27.88 -2.20 16.82
N LEU A 87 -28.59 -1.21 16.27
CA LEU A 87 -27.99 -0.17 15.45
C LEU A 87 -27.31 0.89 16.32
N PRO A 88 -26.16 1.45 15.88
CA PRO A 88 -25.54 2.58 16.57
C PRO A 88 -26.46 3.80 16.51
N LYS A 89 -26.54 4.55 17.61
CA LYS A 89 -27.37 5.78 17.67
C LYS A 89 -26.85 6.78 16.63
N LYS A 90 -27.69 7.18 15.66
CA LYS A 90 -27.36 8.26 14.71
C LYS A 90 -26.95 9.49 15.52
N ARG A 91 -25.69 9.93 15.40
CA ARG A 91 -25.27 11.24 15.90
C ARG A 91 -26.04 12.28 15.09
N GLY A 92 -27.14 12.77 15.64
CA GLY A 92 -27.91 13.84 15.03
C GLY A 92 -26.98 15.02 14.72
N LYS A 93 -27.06 15.54 13.49
CA LYS A 93 -26.47 16.84 13.15
C LYS A 93 -26.94 17.84 14.22
N LYS A 94 -26.01 18.36 15.03
CA LYS A 94 -26.26 19.62 15.74
C LYS A 94 -26.59 20.65 14.66
N ARG A 95 -27.81 21.18 14.72
CA ARG A 95 -28.21 22.37 13.96
C ARG A 95 -27.39 23.56 14.44
#